data_AF-A0A381US54-F1
#
_entry.id   AF-A0A381US54-F1
#
_cell.length_a   1.000
_cell.length_b   1.000
_cell.length_c   1.000
_cell.angle_alpha   90.00
_cell.angle_beta   90.00
_cell.angle_gamma   90.00
#
_symmetry.space_group_name_H-M   'P 1'
#
loop_
_entity.id
_entity.type
_entity.pdbx_description
1 polymer ?
#
loop_
_entity_poly.entity_id
_entity_poly.type
_entity_poly.pdbx_seq_one_letter_code
_entity_poly.pdbx_strand_id
1 'polypeptide(L)' 'MTDLEQHVNAPGRDKLVKEVKAKIDALGIKYVYYQFVSVTGRIVGKGIPGRHWERLAE' A
#
# COMPACT_ATOMS: atom_id res chain seq x y z
N MET A 1 21.91 3.39 7.91
CA MET A 1 20.50 3.39 7.48
C MET A 1 20.48 3.78 6.02
N THR A 2 19.85 2.98 5.18
CA THR A 2 19.61 3.27 3.76
C THR A 2 18.46 4.27 3.60
N ASP A 3 18.39 4.96 2.47
CA ASP A 3 17.27 5.85 2.15
C ASP A 3 15.92 5.11 2.19
N LEU A 4 15.91 3.83 1.80
CA LEU A 4 14.73 2.97 1.88
C LEU A 4 14.29 2.77 3.33
N GLU A 5 15.22 2.46 4.23
CA GLU A 5 14.92 2.27 5.65
C GLU A 5 14.40 3.57 6.28
N GLN A 6 14.94 4.72 5.91
CA GLN A 6 14.44 6.02 6.40
C GLN A 6 13.03 6.31 5.91
N HIS A 7 12.74 6.01 4.65
CA HIS A 7 11.41 6.19 4.07
C HIS A 7 10.36 5.25 4.70
N VAL A 8 10.69 3.97 4.86
CA VAL A 8 9.80 2.96 5.46
C VAL A 8 9.52 3.27 6.93
N ASN A 9 10.50 3.79 7.66
CA ASN A 9 10.38 4.15 9.07
C ASN A 9 9.99 5.62 9.31
N ALA A 10 9.47 6.31 8.28
CA ALA A 10 9.08 7.71 8.40
C ALA A 10 8.02 7.90 9.52
N PRO A 11 8.22 8.86 10.44
CA PRO A 11 7.28 9.10 11.53
C PRO A 11 5.86 9.36 11.02
N GLY A 12 4.87 8.69 11.61
CA GLY A 12 3.45 8.85 11.26
C GLY A 12 2.96 8.03 10.08
N ARG A 13 3.82 7.23 9.43
CA ARG A 13 3.42 6.31 8.35
C ARG A 13 2.43 5.25 8.83
N ASP A 14 2.63 4.72 10.04
CA ASP A 14 1.74 3.75 10.68
C ASP A 14 0.30 4.26 10.82
N LYS A 15 0.14 5.54 11.16
CA LYS A 15 -1.16 6.20 11.25
C LYS A 15 -1.84 6.28 9.88
N LEU A 16 -1.10 6.68 8.85
CA LEU A 16 -1.61 6.75 7.48
C LEU A 16 -2.05 5.36 6.96
N VAL A 17 -1.27 4.31 7.26
CA VAL A 17 -1.61 2.94 6.90
C VAL A 17 -2.95 2.52 7.53
N LYS A 18 -3.19 2.84 8.80
CA LYS A 18 -4.46 2.55 9.50
C LYS A 18 -5.63 3.37 8.96
N GLU A 19 -5.41 4.63 8.59
CA GLU A 19 -6.45 5.48 7.98
C GLU A 19 -6.93 4.90 6.64
N VAL A 20 -6.01 4.40 5.81
CA VAL A 20 -6.37 3.73 4.55
C VAL A 20 -7.11 2.41 4.83
N LYS A 21 -6.70 1.64 5.84
CA LYS A 21 -7.42 0.41 6.24
C LYS A 21 -8.87 0.70 6.63
N ALA A 22 -9.08 1.72 7.46
CA ALA A 22 -10.43 2.14 7.87
C ALA A 22 -11.29 2.54 6.67
N LYS A 23 -10.70 3.22 5.68
CA LYS A 23 -11.38 3.59 4.44
C LYS A 23 -11.72 2.37 3.57
N ILE A 24 -10.83 1.40 3.46
CA ILE A 24 -11.07 0.12 2.76
C ILE A 24 -12.29 -0.58 3.37
N ASP A 25 -12.37 -0.63 4.70
CA ASP A 25 -13.48 -1.29 5.41
C ASP A 25 -14.78 -0.52 5.24
N ALA A 26 -14.76 0.81 5.42
CA ALA A 26 -15.94 1.67 5.29
C ALA A 26 -16.55 1.62 3.89
N LEU A 27 -15.72 1.49 2.85
CA LEU A 27 -16.16 1.38 1.46
C LEU A 27 -16.49 -0.07 1.05
N GLY A 28 -16.28 -1.05 1.93
CA GLY A 28 -16.53 -2.46 1.63
C GLY A 28 -15.60 -3.04 0.55
N ILE A 29 -14.42 -2.46 0.35
CA ILE A 29 -13.47 -2.87 -0.70
C ILE A 29 -12.95 -4.28 -0.41
N LYS A 30 -13.20 -5.21 -1.34
CA LYS A 30 -12.77 -6.62 -1.20
C LYS A 30 -11.40 -6.88 -1.82
N TYR A 31 -11.03 -6.13 -2.84
CA TYR A 31 -9.77 -6.27 -3.56
C TYR A 31 -9.17 -4.91 -3.88
N VAL A 32 -7.84 -4.81 -3.78
CA VAL A 32 -7.03 -3.66 -4.17
C VAL A 32 -6.15 -4.08 -5.33
N TYR A 33 -6.11 -3.26 -6.38
CA TYR A 33 -5.20 -3.44 -7.50
C TYR A 33 -3.97 -2.56 -7.30
N TYR A 34 -2.84 -3.19 -6.96
CA TYR A 34 -1.57 -2.50 -6.81
C TYR A 34 -0.89 -2.43 -8.16
N GLN A 35 -0.54 -1.23 -8.61
CA GLN A 35 0.08 -1.02 -9.92
C GLN A 35 1.26 -0.07 -9.85
N PHE A 36 2.23 -0.27 -10.74
CA PHE A 36 3.30 0.67 -11.02
C PHE A 36 3.62 0.69 -12.51
N VAL A 37 4.30 1.75 -12.94
CA VAL A 37 4.81 1.87 -14.31
C VAL A 37 6.21 1.28 -14.36
N SER A 38 6.39 0.23 -15.14
CA SER A 38 7.71 -0.39 -15.37
C SER A 38 8.66 0.56 -16.12
N VAL A 39 9.96 0.26 -16.11
CA VAL A 39 10.98 1.03 -16.84
C VAL A 39 10.73 1.12 -18.34
N THR A 40 9.95 0.19 -18.90
CA THR A 40 9.55 0.19 -20.33
C THR A 40 8.25 0.94 -20.60
N GLY A 41 7.68 1.61 -19.59
CA GLY A 41 6.41 2.35 -19.71
C GLY A 41 5.15 1.50 -19.59
N ARG A 42 5.25 0.19 -19.34
CA ARG A 42 4.08 -0.68 -19.15
C ARG A 42 3.51 -0.55 -17.74
N ILE A 43 2.19 -0.43 -17.63
CA ILE A 43 1.47 -0.56 -16.36
C ILE A 43 1.39 -2.05 -16.03
N VAL A 44 1.98 -2.44 -14.90
CA VAL A 44 1.92 -3.80 -14.37
C VAL A 44 1.33 -3.77 -12.97
N GLY A 45 0.63 -4.82 -12.57
CA GLY A 45 -0.01 -4.84 -11.27
C GLY A 45 -0.52 -6.20 -10.81
N LYS A 46 -1.03 -6.23 -9.58
CA LYS A 46 -1.57 -7.43 -8.92
C LYS A 46 -2.82 -7.07 -8.12
N GLY A 47 -3.87 -7.85 -8.32
CA GLY A 47 -5.06 -7.82 -7.46
C GLY A 47 -4.81 -8.60 -6.17
N ILE A 48 -5.09 -7.99 -5.03
CA ILE A 48 -4.86 -8.58 -3.71
C ILE A 48 -6.09 -8.33 -2.83
N PRO A 49 -6.50 -9.29 -1.98
CA PRO A 49 -7.55 -9.07 -1.00
C PRO A 49 -7.28 -7.84 -0.12
N GLY A 50 -8.27 -6.95 0.03
CA GLY A 50 -8.14 -5.71 0.80
C GLY A 50 -7.76 -5.94 2.27
N ARG A 51 -8.09 -7.11 2.82
CA ARG A 51 -7.67 -7.54 4.17
C ARG A 51 -6.15 -7.64 4.36
N HIS A 52 -5.36 -7.71 3.28
CA HIS A 52 -3.90 -7.79 3.35
C HIS A 52 -3.21 -6.41 3.24
N TRP A 53 -3.97 -5.31 3.24
CA TRP A 53 -3.45 -3.95 3.06
C TRP A 53 -2.29 -3.62 4.00
N GLU A 54 -2.46 -3.78 5.32
CA GLU A 54 -1.45 -3.35 6.29
C GLU A 54 -0.12 -4.09 6.10
N ARG A 55 -0.18 -5.41 5.90
CA ARG A 55 1.00 -6.24 5.63
C ARG A 55 1.77 -5.85 4.36
N LEU A 56 1.09 -5.27 3.37
CA LEU A 56 1.73 -4.81 2.13
C LEU A 56 2.22 -3.36 2.21
N ALA A 57 1.63 -2.60 3.12
CA ALA A 57 1.92 -1.19 3.31
C ALA A 57 2.97 -0.96 4.41
N GLU A 58 3.37 -1.99 5.16
CA GLU A 58 4.54 -2.01 6.04
C GLU A 58 5.84 -2.17 5.24
#